data_AF-A0A9R0WS41-F1
#
_entry.id   AF-A0A9R0WS41-F1
#
_cell.length_a   1.000
_cell.length_b   1.000
_cell.length_c   1.000
_cell.angle_alpha   90.00
_cell.angle_beta   90.00
_cell.angle_gamma   90.00
#
_symmetry.space_group_name_H-M   'P 1'
#
loop_
_entity.id
_entity.type
_entity.pdbx_description
1 polymer ?
#
loop_
_entity_poly.entity_id
_entity_poly.type
_entity_poly.pdbx_seq_one_letter_code
_entity_poly.pdbx_strand_id
1 'polypeptide(L)'
;MEHRAKRVAIVGAGTSGLAACKNPQWLLHRAEVWGGVSIGYLYMNRFAELMVPRPGAGAASRLLAALLAPLAWAISAATGAYYRRAIPMREHGMEPGHGFARCVSSCLISMLPDGFYYKVKEGSVVFARSRSFGFCHDGLVLDGAGAEKRVVPADVVVLATGFRGDEKLKNMFASPRVKDIIAGSSNSDTAVPLYRESVHPRIPQMAVVGHAEGLNNMYASEMTAKWVARLLDGAFRLPGVRRMEESCVEWGRYYARRSGGGGEGQRPWRPCLGAVNVWYNDELCRDMGCDPRRKRVKGQGLLAEWFQPYGAVDYADIQ
;
A
#
# COMPACT_ATOMS: atom_id res chain seq x y z
N MET A 1 -27.04 -25.18 27.65
CA MET A 1 -27.07 -24.28 26.49
C MET A 1 -26.14 -24.84 25.44
N GLU A 2 -26.68 -25.43 24.38
CA GLU A 2 -25.89 -25.91 23.24
C GLU A 2 -25.34 -24.68 22.49
N HIS A 3 -24.02 -24.53 22.45
CA HIS A 3 -23.39 -23.56 21.57
C HIS A 3 -23.54 -24.05 20.12
N ARG A 4 -24.64 -23.67 19.46
CA ARG A 4 -24.82 -23.90 18.03
C ARG A 4 -23.72 -23.15 17.27
N ALA A 5 -22.91 -23.87 16.50
CA ALA A 5 -21.89 -23.27 15.65
C ALA A 5 -22.57 -22.33 14.63
N LYS A 6 -22.15 -21.06 14.58
CA LYS A 6 -22.64 -20.08 13.62
C LYS A 6 -21.85 -20.15 12.33
N ARG A 7 -22.53 -20.06 11.19
CA ARG A 7 -21.93 -19.91 9.86
C ARG A 7 -21.61 -18.43 9.65
N VAL A 8 -20.35 -18.12 9.37
CA VAL A 8 -19.88 -16.75 9.16
C VAL A 8 -19.39 -16.60 7.72
N ALA A 9 -19.93 -15.64 6.98
CA ALA A 9 -19.42 -15.24 5.69
C ALA A 9 -18.63 -13.93 5.81
N ILE A 10 -17.42 -13.88 5.24
CA ILE A 10 -16.57 -12.70 5.26
C ILE A 10 -16.37 -12.20 3.83
N VAL A 11 -16.76 -10.95 3.57
CA VAL A 11 -16.66 -10.33 2.24
C VAL A 11 -15.48 -9.37 2.21
N GLY A 12 -14.44 -9.72 1.46
CA GLY A 12 -13.18 -8.99 1.39
C GLY A 12 -12.04 -9.89 0.90
N ALA A 13 -10.94 -9.27 0.46
CA ALA A 13 -9.70 -9.95 0.09
C ALA A 13 -8.45 -9.31 0.73
N GLY A 14 -8.65 -8.39 1.68
CA GLY A 14 -7.56 -7.81 2.47
C GLY A 14 -7.23 -8.67 3.68
N THR A 15 -6.23 -8.26 4.46
CA THR A 15 -5.89 -8.86 5.77
C THR A 15 -7.11 -9.09 6.66
N SER A 16 -8.09 -8.18 6.61
CA SER A 16 -9.29 -8.19 7.46
C SER A 16 -10.35 -9.22 7.07
N GLY A 17 -10.23 -9.89 5.92
CA GLY A 17 -11.22 -10.88 5.51
C GLY A 17 -10.79 -11.71 4.32
N LEU A 18 -10.77 -13.03 4.53
CA LEU A 18 -10.35 -14.01 3.55
C LEU A 18 -11.41 -15.11 3.43
N ALA A 19 -12.45 -14.87 2.64
CA ALA A 19 -13.41 -15.92 2.28
C ALA A 19 -14.09 -15.61 0.93
N ALA A 20 -14.82 -14.49 0.82
CA ALA A 20 -15.49 -14.09 -0.40
C ALA A 20 -14.86 -12.85 -1.04
N CYS A 21 -14.31 -12.98 -2.26
CA CYS A 21 -13.60 -11.87 -2.90
C CYS A 21 -13.78 -11.76 -4.42
N LYS A 22 -13.65 -10.52 -4.92
CA LYS A 22 -13.63 -10.19 -6.36
C LYS A 22 -12.24 -10.39 -6.97
N ASN A 23 -11.22 -9.86 -6.29
CA ASN A 23 -9.83 -9.84 -6.74
C ASN A 23 -8.93 -10.42 -5.65
N PRO A 24 -8.38 -11.64 -5.84
CA PRO A 24 -7.38 -12.20 -4.92
C PRO A 24 -6.13 -11.31 -4.86
N GLN A 25 -5.56 -11.20 -3.66
CA GLN A 25 -4.31 -10.48 -3.39
C GLN A 25 -3.17 -11.45 -3.11
N TRP A 26 -1.92 -10.99 -3.17
CA TRP A 26 -0.80 -11.83 -2.77
C TRP A 26 -0.76 -11.93 -1.25
N LEU A 27 -0.85 -13.15 -0.77
CA LEU A 27 -0.89 -13.49 0.64
C LEU A 27 0.35 -14.31 0.97
N LEU A 28 1.21 -13.79 1.84
CA LEU A 28 2.51 -14.37 2.14
C LEU A 28 2.48 -15.13 3.46
N HIS A 29 3.02 -16.34 3.51
CA HIS A 29 3.28 -17.01 4.79
C HIS A 29 4.50 -16.44 5.52
N ARG A 30 5.47 -15.96 4.75
CA ARG A 30 6.78 -15.52 5.25
C ARG A 30 7.30 -14.39 4.38
N ALA A 31 8.03 -13.47 5.01
CA ALA A 31 8.68 -12.36 4.33
C ALA A 31 10.01 -12.78 3.69
N GLU A 32 10.49 -14.01 3.94
CA GLU A 32 11.67 -14.58 3.30
C GLU A 32 11.30 -15.35 2.02
N VAL A 33 12.19 -15.25 1.03
CA VAL A 33 12.15 -15.98 -0.24
C VAL A 33 13.48 -16.66 -0.52
N TRP A 34 13.51 -17.56 -1.51
CA TRP A 34 14.73 -18.18 -2.03
C TRP A 34 15.66 -18.79 -0.96
N GLY A 35 15.09 -19.39 0.07
CA GLY A 35 15.85 -20.08 1.11
C GLY A 35 16.38 -19.19 2.25
N GLY A 36 15.87 -17.96 2.41
CA GLY A 36 16.17 -17.12 3.58
C GLY A 36 16.38 -15.63 3.29
N VAL A 37 16.25 -15.19 2.04
CA VAL A 37 16.41 -13.78 1.66
C VAL A 37 15.14 -13.01 2.02
N SER A 38 15.24 -12.06 2.95
CA SER A 38 14.11 -11.18 3.25
C SER A 38 13.74 -10.31 2.05
N ILE A 39 12.44 -10.18 1.77
CA ILE A 39 11.86 -9.27 0.76
C ILE A 39 12.40 -7.84 0.91
N GLY A 40 12.74 -7.41 2.13
CA GLY A 40 13.34 -6.10 2.37
C GLY A 40 14.60 -5.86 1.54
N TYR A 41 15.42 -6.89 1.33
CA TYR A 41 16.65 -6.79 0.51
C TYR A 41 16.36 -6.73 -0.99
N LEU A 42 15.15 -7.09 -1.42
CA LEU A 42 14.75 -7.03 -2.82
C LEU A 42 14.03 -5.71 -3.17
N TYR A 43 13.31 -5.14 -2.20
CA TYR A 43 12.38 -4.02 -2.47
C TYR A 43 12.55 -2.78 -1.58
N MET A 44 13.18 -2.88 -0.40
CA MET A 44 13.20 -1.82 0.62
C MET A 44 14.58 -1.20 0.83
N ASN A 45 15.39 -1.10 -0.23
CA ASN A 45 16.71 -0.50 -0.21
C ASN A 45 16.89 0.48 -1.39
N ARG A 46 17.94 1.30 -1.34
CA ARG A 46 18.18 2.34 -2.35
C ARG A 46 18.37 1.80 -3.75
N PHE A 47 19.07 0.67 -3.90
CA PHE A 47 19.29 0.07 -5.21
C PHE A 47 17.96 -0.38 -5.84
N ALA A 48 17.08 -1.00 -5.04
CA ALA A 48 15.76 -1.41 -5.49
C ALA A 48 14.95 -0.23 -6.08
N GLU A 49 15.04 0.93 -5.44
CA GLU A 49 14.34 2.14 -5.87
C GLU A 49 14.95 2.82 -7.10
N LEU A 50 16.19 2.48 -7.51
CA LEU A 50 16.72 2.93 -8.80
C LEU A 50 15.97 2.29 -9.98
N MET A 51 15.42 1.10 -9.77
CA MET A 51 14.66 0.38 -10.79
C MET A 51 13.21 0.87 -10.91
N VAL A 52 12.87 1.95 -10.19
CA VAL A 52 11.54 2.50 -10.08
C VAL A 52 11.57 3.99 -10.46
N PRO A 53 10.63 4.48 -11.30
CA PRO A 53 10.51 5.91 -11.54
C PRO A 53 10.13 6.63 -10.24
N ARG A 54 11.06 7.43 -9.72
CA ARG A 54 10.87 8.23 -8.50
C ARG A 54 10.24 9.59 -8.83
N PRO A 55 9.14 9.98 -8.15
CA PRO A 55 8.57 11.33 -8.28
C PRO A 55 9.60 12.40 -7.94
N GLY A 56 9.71 13.46 -8.74
CA GLY A 56 10.58 14.62 -8.47
C GLY A 56 12.06 14.42 -8.80
N ALA A 57 12.49 13.18 -9.12
CA ALA A 57 13.89 12.84 -9.33
C ALA A 57 14.45 13.24 -10.72
N GLY A 58 13.63 13.85 -11.59
CA GLY A 58 14.05 14.34 -12.90
C GLY A 58 14.07 13.29 -14.02
N ALA A 59 14.51 13.70 -15.22
CA ALA A 59 14.50 12.86 -16.42
C ALA A 59 15.56 11.74 -16.39
N ALA A 60 16.77 12.03 -15.90
CA ALA A 60 17.85 11.04 -15.79
C ALA A 60 17.46 9.86 -14.89
N SER A 61 16.80 10.11 -13.75
CA SER A 61 16.30 9.03 -12.90
C SER A 61 15.22 8.19 -13.57
N ARG A 62 14.37 8.79 -14.42
CA ARG A 62 13.34 8.06 -15.18
C ARG A 62 13.97 7.17 -16.26
N LEU A 63 15.00 7.67 -16.95
CA LEU A 63 15.77 6.90 -17.92
C LEU A 63 16.45 5.71 -17.25
N LEU A 64 17.13 5.94 -16.11
CA LEU A 64 17.78 4.87 -15.35
C LEU A 64 16.77 3.79 -14.93
N ALA A 65 15.61 4.19 -14.41
CA ALA A 65 14.56 3.25 -14.06
C ALA A 65 14.04 2.46 -15.26
N ALA A 66 13.95 3.08 -16.45
CA ALA A 66 13.56 2.40 -17.68
C ALA A 66 14.62 1.37 -18.12
N LEU A 67 15.91 1.72 -18.03
CA LEU A 67 17.03 0.81 -18.34
C LEU A 67 17.07 -0.39 -17.38
N LEU A 68 16.74 -0.18 -16.10
CA LEU A 68 16.72 -1.23 -15.07
C LEU A 68 15.36 -1.96 -14.96
N ALA A 69 14.35 -1.55 -15.72
CA ALA A 69 13.02 -2.16 -15.66
C ALA A 69 13.01 -3.68 -15.96
N PRO A 70 13.81 -4.22 -16.90
CA PRO A 70 13.89 -5.67 -17.12
C PRO A 70 14.40 -6.42 -15.89
N LEU A 71 15.35 -5.85 -15.14
CA LEU A 71 15.87 -6.44 -13.90
C LEU A 71 14.80 -6.45 -12.80
N ALA A 72 14.09 -5.32 -12.60
CA ALA A 72 12.97 -5.27 -11.66
C ALA A 72 11.87 -6.28 -12.02
N TRP A 73 11.57 -6.43 -13.31
CA TRP A 73 10.63 -7.43 -13.79
C TRP A 73 11.12 -8.84 -13.48
N ALA A 74 12.39 -9.16 -13.74
CA ALA A 74 12.97 -10.48 -13.47
C ALA A 74 12.91 -10.84 -11.97
N ILE A 75 13.32 -9.90 -11.10
CA ILE A 75 13.23 -10.07 -9.64
C ILE A 75 11.78 -10.32 -9.22
N SER A 76 10.84 -9.51 -9.73
CA SER A 76 9.41 -9.68 -9.46
C SER A 76 8.85 -10.99 -9.98
N ALA A 77 9.25 -11.43 -11.16
CA ALA A 77 8.76 -12.67 -11.77
C ALA A 77 9.27 -13.88 -10.98
N ALA A 78 10.55 -13.89 -10.63
CA ALA A 78 11.16 -14.94 -9.79
C ALA A 78 10.54 -14.99 -8.39
N THR A 79 10.30 -13.84 -7.76
CA THR A 79 9.66 -13.75 -6.44
C THR A 79 8.21 -14.23 -6.51
N GLY A 80 7.45 -13.79 -7.52
CA GLY A 80 6.08 -14.26 -7.74
C GLY A 80 6.01 -15.77 -8.04
N ALA A 81 6.93 -16.30 -8.82
CA ALA A 81 7.02 -17.74 -9.09
C ALA A 81 7.35 -18.55 -7.84
N TYR A 82 8.23 -18.05 -6.97
CA TYR A 82 8.51 -18.64 -5.67
C TYR A 82 7.25 -18.76 -4.82
N TYR A 83 6.48 -17.68 -4.67
CA TYR A 83 5.25 -17.70 -3.88
C TYR A 83 4.14 -18.56 -4.50
N ARG A 84 4.01 -18.59 -5.83
CA ARG A 84 3.08 -19.52 -6.50
C ARG A 84 3.42 -20.99 -6.24
N ARG A 85 4.70 -21.32 -6.08
CA ARG A 85 5.15 -22.68 -5.76
C ARG A 85 4.98 -22.98 -4.27
N ALA A 86 5.25 -22.01 -3.41
CA ALA A 86 5.21 -22.18 -1.96
C ALA A 86 3.79 -22.17 -1.38
N ILE A 87 2.82 -21.56 -2.08
CA ILE A 87 1.47 -21.31 -1.58
C ILE A 87 0.45 -21.87 -2.58
N PRO A 88 -0.49 -22.74 -2.16
CA PRO A 88 -1.46 -23.40 -3.04
C PRO A 88 -2.59 -22.45 -3.51
N MET A 89 -2.27 -21.21 -3.89
CA MET A 89 -3.24 -20.21 -4.33
C MET A 89 -4.03 -20.69 -5.56
N ARG A 90 -3.34 -21.33 -6.51
CA ARG A 90 -3.96 -21.81 -7.78
C ARG A 90 -4.95 -22.95 -7.54
N GLU A 91 -4.60 -23.89 -6.67
CA GLU A 91 -5.46 -25.03 -6.29
C GLU A 91 -6.80 -24.55 -5.71
N HIS A 92 -6.78 -23.42 -5.01
CA HIS A 92 -7.97 -22.82 -4.40
C HIS A 92 -8.60 -21.70 -5.24
N GLY A 93 -8.17 -21.47 -6.48
CA GLY A 93 -8.71 -20.41 -7.35
C GLY A 93 -8.43 -18.98 -6.86
N MET A 94 -7.44 -18.82 -5.98
CA MET A 94 -7.04 -17.58 -5.31
C MET A 94 -5.75 -16.98 -5.87
N GLU A 95 -5.33 -17.40 -7.07
CA GLU A 95 -4.16 -16.81 -7.72
C GLU A 95 -4.45 -15.35 -8.15
N PRO A 96 -3.62 -14.36 -7.73
CA PRO A 96 -3.82 -12.97 -8.11
C PRO A 96 -3.65 -12.77 -9.61
N GLY A 97 -4.55 -11.97 -10.21
CA GLY A 97 -4.47 -11.61 -11.64
C GLY A 97 -3.37 -10.59 -11.98
N HIS A 98 -2.59 -10.12 -11.01
CA HIS A 98 -1.53 -9.13 -11.19
C HIS A 98 -0.18 -9.65 -10.69
N GLY A 99 0.91 -9.16 -11.28
CA GLY A 99 2.27 -9.54 -10.89
C GLY A 99 2.70 -9.02 -9.51
N PHE A 100 3.73 -9.64 -8.94
CA PHE A 100 4.21 -9.36 -7.58
C PHE A 100 4.67 -7.90 -7.36
N ALA A 101 5.38 -7.29 -8.32
CA ALA A 101 5.81 -5.89 -8.21
C ALA A 101 4.66 -4.90 -8.04
N ARG A 102 3.51 -5.17 -8.68
CA ARG A 102 2.31 -4.35 -8.52
C ARG A 102 1.74 -4.46 -7.12
N CYS A 103 1.77 -5.67 -6.55
CA CYS A 103 1.36 -5.91 -5.18
C CYS A 103 2.21 -5.11 -4.18
N VAL A 104 3.54 -5.20 -4.30
CA VAL A 104 4.49 -4.45 -3.45
C VAL A 104 4.30 -2.94 -3.58
N SER A 105 4.21 -2.44 -4.82
CA SER A 105 4.10 -1.00 -5.08
C SER A 105 2.73 -0.38 -4.81
N SER A 106 1.69 -1.19 -4.64
CA SER A 106 0.33 -0.74 -4.32
C SER A 106 -0.10 -1.13 -2.90
N CYS A 107 0.83 -1.65 -2.08
CA CYS A 107 0.56 -2.08 -0.71
C CYS A 107 -0.58 -3.12 -0.63
N LEU A 108 -0.74 -3.90 -1.70
CA LEU A 108 -1.76 -4.95 -1.84
C LEU A 108 -1.23 -6.31 -1.38
N ILE A 109 -0.28 -6.29 -0.45
CA ILE A 109 0.37 -7.47 0.11
C ILE A 109 -0.10 -7.68 1.54
N SER A 110 -0.21 -8.93 1.96
CA SER A 110 -0.67 -9.25 3.30
C SER A 110 -0.01 -10.52 3.79
N MET A 111 0.19 -10.60 5.11
CA MET A 111 0.69 -11.82 5.75
C MET A 111 -0.49 -12.73 6.07
N LEU A 112 -0.34 -14.02 5.76
CA LEU A 112 -1.29 -15.05 6.15
C LEU A 112 -1.12 -15.36 7.63
N PRO A 113 -2.24 -15.53 8.37
CA PRO A 113 -2.18 -16.11 9.69
C PRO A 113 -1.57 -17.52 9.67
N ASP A 114 -0.89 -17.86 10.76
CA ASP A 114 -0.37 -19.22 10.94
C ASP A 114 -1.49 -20.25 10.88
N GLY A 115 -1.24 -21.36 10.17
CA GLY A 115 -2.23 -22.43 10.01
C GLY A 115 -3.42 -22.09 9.11
N PHE A 116 -3.42 -20.96 8.39
CA PHE A 116 -4.53 -20.56 7.53
C PHE A 116 -4.93 -21.66 6.51
N TYR A 117 -3.99 -22.21 5.75
CA TYR A 117 -4.31 -23.29 4.79
C TYR A 117 -4.59 -24.64 5.45
N TYR A 118 -4.19 -24.86 6.72
CA TYR A 118 -4.65 -26.02 7.47
C TYR A 118 -6.17 -25.93 7.69
N LYS A 119 -6.69 -24.74 8.03
CA LYS A 119 -8.13 -24.50 8.17
C LYS A 119 -8.88 -24.58 6.84
N VAL A 120 -8.24 -24.22 5.73
CA VAL A 120 -8.79 -24.45 4.38
C VAL A 120 -8.87 -25.94 4.08
N LYS A 121 -7.80 -26.71 4.35
CA LYS A 121 -7.75 -28.17 4.11
C LYS A 121 -8.73 -28.94 5.00
N GLU A 122 -8.92 -28.51 6.24
CA GLU A 122 -9.92 -29.04 7.19
C GLU A 122 -11.36 -28.71 6.75
N GLY A 123 -11.56 -27.77 5.82
CA GLY A 123 -12.89 -27.33 5.38
C GLY A 123 -13.53 -26.28 6.30
N SER A 124 -12.82 -25.81 7.32
CA SER A 124 -13.26 -24.73 8.22
C SER A 124 -13.32 -23.37 7.51
N VAL A 125 -12.51 -23.17 6.46
CA VAL A 125 -12.53 -21.97 5.62
C VAL A 125 -12.74 -22.38 4.17
N VAL A 126 -13.77 -21.82 3.54
CA VAL A 126 -14.09 -22.09 2.14
C VAL A 126 -14.01 -20.80 1.34
N PHE A 127 -13.23 -20.83 0.27
CA PHE A 127 -13.13 -19.71 -0.66
C PHE A 127 -14.34 -19.60 -1.57
N ALA A 128 -14.77 -18.37 -1.81
CA ALA A 128 -15.84 -18.06 -2.74
C ALA A 128 -15.46 -16.84 -3.59
N ARG A 129 -15.06 -17.08 -4.85
CA ARG A 129 -14.79 -15.99 -5.78
C ARG A 129 -16.10 -15.50 -6.39
N SER A 130 -16.32 -14.19 -6.38
CA SER A 130 -17.56 -13.61 -6.92
C SER A 130 -17.35 -12.16 -7.36
N ARG A 131 -18.04 -11.73 -8.42
CA ARG A 131 -17.97 -10.35 -8.93
C ARG A 131 -18.81 -9.37 -8.12
N SER A 132 -19.95 -9.85 -7.63
CA SER A 132 -20.95 -9.11 -6.85
C SER A 132 -21.62 -10.06 -5.88
N PHE A 133 -22.07 -9.52 -4.75
CA PHE A 133 -22.85 -10.27 -3.78
C PHE A 133 -24.13 -9.51 -3.45
N GLY A 134 -25.17 -10.25 -3.14
CA GLY A 134 -26.42 -9.75 -2.57
C GLY A 134 -26.73 -10.47 -1.27
N PHE A 135 -27.68 -9.93 -0.52
CA PHE A 135 -28.20 -10.58 0.69
C PHE A 135 -29.50 -11.32 0.35
N CYS A 136 -29.69 -12.47 0.99
CA CYS A 136 -30.97 -13.17 1.02
C CYS A 136 -31.30 -13.57 2.47
N HIS A 137 -32.54 -13.99 2.71
CA HIS A 137 -32.98 -14.42 4.05
C HIS A 137 -32.01 -15.43 4.70
N ASP A 138 -31.46 -16.35 3.91
CA ASP A 138 -30.62 -17.44 4.42
C ASP A 138 -29.10 -17.17 4.31
N GLY A 139 -28.65 -15.99 3.88
CA GLY A 139 -27.23 -15.66 3.76
C GLY A 139 -26.87 -14.73 2.59
N LEU A 140 -25.89 -15.14 1.79
CA LEU A 140 -25.36 -14.37 0.66
C LEU A 140 -25.68 -15.03 -0.68
N VAL A 141 -26.06 -14.21 -1.66
CA VAL A 141 -26.14 -14.61 -3.07
C VAL A 141 -24.87 -14.12 -3.76
N LEU A 142 -24.11 -15.02 -4.36
CA LEU A 142 -22.88 -14.72 -5.08
C LEU A 142 -23.11 -14.85 -6.59
N ASP A 143 -22.80 -13.80 -7.34
CA ASP A 143 -22.82 -13.86 -8.81
C ASP A 143 -21.48 -14.41 -9.32
N GLY A 144 -21.55 -15.54 -10.01
CA GLY A 144 -20.40 -16.17 -10.67
C GLY A 144 -20.13 -15.55 -12.04
N ALA A 145 -18.87 -15.61 -12.48
CA ALA A 145 -18.54 -15.31 -13.87
C ALA A 145 -18.98 -16.48 -14.76
N GLY A 146 -20.27 -16.56 -15.11
CA GLY A 146 -20.81 -17.50 -16.10
C GLY A 146 -21.55 -18.74 -15.59
N ALA A 147 -21.86 -18.84 -14.29
CA ALA A 147 -22.69 -19.91 -13.74
C ALA A 147 -23.70 -19.34 -12.73
N GLU A 148 -24.79 -20.09 -12.53
CA GLU A 148 -25.95 -19.77 -11.68
C GLU A 148 -25.62 -19.08 -10.35
N LYS A 149 -26.54 -18.21 -9.91
CA LYS A 149 -26.47 -17.54 -8.61
C LYS A 149 -26.27 -18.56 -7.50
N ARG A 150 -25.10 -18.52 -6.84
CA ARG A 150 -24.78 -19.44 -5.75
C ARG A 150 -25.20 -18.82 -4.43
N VAL A 151 -26.09 -19.50 -3.69
CA VAL A 151 -26.42 -19.10 -2.33
C VAL A 151 -25.40 -19.70 -1.36
N VAL A 152 -24.78 -18.86 -0.55
CA VAL A 152 -23.87 -19.22 0.55
C VAL A 152 -24.60 -18.97 1.87
N PRO A 153 -25.01 -20.04 2.59
CA PRO A 153 -25.72 -19.86 3.83
C PRO A 153 -24.85 -19.23 4.91
N ALA A 154 -25.36 -18.20 5.59
CA ALA A 154 -24.62 -17.48 6.61
C ALA A 154 -25.55 -16.93 7.69
N ASP A 155 -25.17 -17.10 8.96
CA ASP A 155 -25.88 -16.53 10.10
C ASP A 155 -25.33 -15.15 10.46
N VAL A 156 -24.08 -14.86 10.08
CA VAL A 156 -23.40 -13.57 10.23
C VAL A 156 -22.62 -13.24 8.97
N VAL A 157 -22.72 -12.00 8.50
CA VAL A 157 -21.91 -11.48 7.39
C VAL A 157 -20.98 -10.38 7.92
N VAL A 158 -19.67 -10.53 7.70
CA VAL A 158 -18.65 -9.54 8.05
C VAL A 158 -18.15 -8.87 6.77
N LEU A 159 -18.35 -7.55 6.66
CA LEU A 159 -17.88 -6.76 5.52
C LEU A 159 -16.46 -6.25 5.79
N ALA A 160 -15.47 -6.99 5.29
CA ALA A 160 -14.05 -6.66 5.33
C ALA A 160 -13.59 -5.93 4.04
N THR A 161 -14.37 -4.95 3.58
CA THR A 161 -14.19 -4.29 2.27
C THR A 161 -13.23 -3.08 2.33
N GLY A 162 -12.60 -2.82 3.47
CA GLY A 162 -11.66 -1.72 3.70
C GLY A 162 -12.34 -0.39 4.08
N PHE A 163 -11.57 0.69 4.05
CA PHE A 163 -12.00 2.03 4.49
C PHE A 163 -11.79 3.10 3.42
N ARG A 164 -12.60 4.16 3.46
CA ARG A 164 -12.48 5.37 2.63
C ARG A 164 -11.77 6.48 3.43
N GLY A 165 -10.44 6.51 3.37
CA GLY A 165 -9.61 7.41 4.19
C GLY A 165 -9.73 8.87 3.78
N ASP A 166 -9.89 9.12 2.49
CA ASP A 166 -10.20 10.40 1.85
C ASP A 166 -11.54 10.99 2.33
N GLU A 167 -12.61 10.20 2.32
CA GLU A 167 -13.91 10.64 2.84
C GLU A 167 -13.84 10.92 4.35
N LYS A 168 -13.13 10.09 5.11
CA LYS A 168 -12.89 10.35 6.55
C LYS A 168 -12.19 11.69 6.75
N LEU A 169 -11.11 11.95 5.99
CA LEU A 169 -10.37 13.22 6.06
C LEU A 169 -11.25 14.42 5.71
N LYS A 170 -12.02 14.33 4.63
CA LYS A 170 -13.00 15.36 4.25
C LYS A 170 -14.02 15.62 5.36
N ASN A 171 -14.57 14.56 5.95
CA ASN A 171 -15.65 14.66 6.93
C ASN A 171 -15.20 15.07 8.34
N MET A 172 -13.89 15.15 8.62
CA MET A 172 -13.38 15.72 9.89
C MET A 172 -13.65 17.23 10.01
N PHE A 173 -13.83 17.95 8.90
CA PHE A 173 -14.06 19.40 8.91
C PHE A 173 -15.55 19.73 8.92
N ALA A 174 -15.97 20.72 9.70
CA ALA A 174 -17.35 21.20 9.66
C ALA A 174 -17.62 22.11 8.44
N SER A 175 -16.64 22.94 8.06
CA SER A 175 -16.79 23.96 7.02
C SER A 175 -16.91 23.37 5.61
N PRO A 176 -18.00 23.63 4.86
CA PRO A 176 -18.16 23.18 3.47
C PRO A 176 -17.00 23.63 2.57
N ARG A 177 -16.54 24.88 2.74
CA ARG A 177 -15.40 25.41 1.98
C ARG A 177 -14.12 24.60 2.17
N VAL A 178 -13.85 24.14 3.39
CA VAL A 178 -12.66 23.32 3.68
C VAL A 178 -12.84 21.90 3.11
N LYS A 179 -14.06 21.35 3.19
CA LYS A 179 -14.39 20.06 2.55
C LYS A 179 -14.18 20.10 1.03
N ASP A 180 -14.54 21.19 0.38
CA ASP A 180 -14.38 21.38 -1.06
C ASP A 180 -12.91 21.52 -1.45
N ILE A 181 -12.11 22.23 -0.63
CA ILE A 181 -10.66 22.33 -0.83
C ILE A 181 -10.00 20.94 -0.73
N ILE A 182 -10.34 20.14 0.29
CA ILE A 182 -9.78 18.79 0.50
C ILE A 182 -10.24 17.82 -0.59
N ALA A 183 -11.50 17.93 -1.04
CA ALA A 183 -12.02 17.13 -2.14
C ALA A 183 -11.34 17.47 -3.49
N GLY A 184 -10.66 18.61 -3.59
CA GLY A 184 -10.07 19.10 -4.83
C GLY A 184 -11.13 19.56 -5.85
N SER A 185 -10.72 19.79 -7.09
CA SER A 185 -11.69 20.05 -8.17
C SER A 185 -12.58 18.82 -8.35
N SER A 186 -13.89 19.02 -8.23
CA SER A 186 -15.06 18.12 -8.33
C SER A 186 -15.06 16.87 -9.23
N ASN A 187 -14.00 16.56 -9.97
CA ASN A 187 -13.80 15.22 -10.50
C ASN A 187 -13.36 14.34 -9.35
N SER A 188 -14.22 13.40 -8.99
CA SER A 188 -14.07 12.41 -7.93
C SER A 188 -12.82 11.53 -8.02
N ASP A 189 -11.91 11.78 -8.98
CA ASP A 189 -10.87 10.96 -9.61
C ASP A 189 -9.43 11.20 -9.13
N THR A 190 -9.24 12.08 -8.15
CA THR A 190 -7.92 12.36 -7.57
C THR A 190 -7.87 12.17 -6.05
N ALA A 191 -6.79 11.54 -5.57
CA ALA A 191 -6.48 11.45 -4.14
C ALA A 191 -6.34 12.85 -3.50
N VAL A 192 -6.53 12.94 -2.18
CA VAL A 192 -6.41 14.21 -1.44
C VAL A 192 -5.01 14.80 -1.67
N PRO A 193 -4.88 16.05 -2.16
CA PRO A 193 -3.58 16.62 -2.51
C PRO A 193 -2.82 17.04 -1.24
N LEU A 194 -2.12 16.10 -0.63
CA LEU A 194 -1.27 16.35 0.52
C LEU A 194 0.20 16.42 0.10
N TYR A 195 0.82 17.58 0.28
CA TYR A 195 2.27 17.73 0.12
C TYR A 195 2.99 16.86 1.15
N ARG A 196 3.95 16.07 0.68
CA ARG A 196 4.61 15.01 1.47
C ARG A 196 3.62 14.05 2.12
N GLU A 197 2.45 13.84 1.52
CA GLU A 197 1.40 12.99 2.11
C GLU A 197 0.95 13.45 3.51
N SER A 198 1.20 14.73 3.86
CA SER A 198 0.94 15.26 5.20
C SER A 198 0.22 16.62 5.22
N VAL A 199 0.74 17.65 4.54
CA VAL A 199 0.21 19.02 4.66
C VAL A 199 -0.58 19.40 3.41
N HIS A 200 -1.76 19.98 3.60
CA HIS A 200 -2.55 20.45 2.47
C HIS A 200 -2.04 21.83 1.98
N PRO A 201 -1.74 22.02 0.68
CA PRO A 201 -1.12 23.26 0.17
C PRO A 201 -1.88 24.54 0.50
N ARG A 202 -3.21 24.45 0.59
CA ARG A 202 -4.13 25.59 0.85
C ARG A 202 -4.69 25.65 2.26
N ILE A 203 -4.34 24.70 3.13
CA ILE A 203 -4.79 24.66 4.54
C ILE A 203 -3.54 24.46 5.41
N PRO A 204 -2.71 25.51 5.58
CA PRO A 204 -1.36 25.37 6.15
C PRO A 204 -1.35 25.10 7.66
N GLN A 205 -2.47 25.30 8.37
CA GLN A 205 -2.61 25.04 9.81
C GLN A 205 -3.08 23.60 10.12
N MET A 206 -2.84 22.68 9.20
CA MET A 206 -3.25 21.29 9.31
C MET A 206 -2.18 20.38 8.73
N ALA A 207 -1.80 19.36 9.50
CA ALA A 207 -0.97 18.25 9.05
C ALA A 207 -1.67 16.94 9.36
N VAL A 208 -1.57 15.98 8.46
CA VAL A 208 -2.05 14.61 8.62
C VAL A 208 -0.83 13.70 8.75
N VAL A 209 -0.84 12.81 9.75
CA VAL A 209 0.19 11.79 9.91
C VAL A 209 -0.44 10.43 9.70
N GLY A 210 0.20 9.59 8.87
CA GLY A 210 -0.29 8.24 8.57
C GLY A 210 -1.38 8.18 7.49
N HIS A 211 -1.48 9.19 6.61
CA HIS A 211 -2.38 9.11 5.45
C HIS A 211 -1.86 8.14 4.38
N ALA A 212 -0.56 8.23 4.08
CA ALA A 212 0.10 7.31 3.17
C ALA A 212 0.40 5.96 3.83
N GLU A 213 0.20 4.90 3.05
CA GLU A 213 0.51 3.54 3.42
C GLU A 213 1.91 3.16 2.91
N GLY A 214 2.57 2.26 3.61
CA GLY A 214 3.80 1.62 3.19
C GLY A 214 3.73 0.13 3.51
N LEU A 215 4.79 -0.60 3.15
CA LEU A 215 4.92 -2.00 3.56
C LEU A 215 5.09 -2.14 5.09
N ASN A 216 5.56 -1.08 5.74
CA ASN A 216 5.51 -0.93 7.19
C ASN A 216 5.14 0.53 7.53
N ASN A 217 3.96 0.72 8.13
CA ASN A 217 3.41 2.05 8.40
C ASN A 217 4.05 2.74 9.62
N MET A 218 4.68 1.98 10.52
CA MET A 218 5.23 2.54 11.76
C MET A 218 6.34 3.54 11.45
N TYR A 219 7.34 3.12 10.67
CA TYR A 219 8.48 3.99 10.38
C TYR A 219 8.08 5.17 9.46
N ALA A 220 7.13 4.98 8.53
CA ALA A 220 6.68 6.05 7.65
C ALA A 220 5.93 7.14 8.43
N SER A 221 5.09 6.72 9.39
CA SER A 221 4.38 7.63 10.29
C SER A 221 5.34 8.35 11.24
N GLU A 222 6.35 7.64 11.77
CA GLU A 222 7.40 8.24 12.60
C GLU A 222 8.16 9.34 11.84
N MET A 223 8.61 9.06 10.62
CA MET A 223 9.33 10.03 9.79
C MET A 223 8.47 11.25 9.44
N THR A 224 7.19 11.03 9.12
CA THR A 224 6.25 12.12 8.87
C THR A 224 6.03 12.95 10.12
N ALA A 225 5.91 12.32 11.30
CA ALA A 225 5.74 13.02 12.57
C ALA A 225 6.97 13.89 12.91
N LYS A 226 8.19 13.38 12.70
CA LYS A 226 9.44 14.16 12.85
C LYS A 226 9.48 15.35 11.90
N TRP A 227 9.11 15.14 10.64
CA TRP A 227 9.01 16.22 9.66
C TRP A 227 8.00 17.30 10.06
N VAL A 228 6.82 16.92 10.56
CA VAL A 228 5.82 17.87 11.08
C VAL A 228 6.33 18.60 12.32
N ALA A 229 6.97 17.92 13.27
CA ALA A 229 7.53 18.55 14.46
C ALA A 229 8.58 19.61 14.10
N ARG A 230 9.49 19.28 13.18
CA ARG A 230 10.52 20.19 12.66
C ARG A 230 9.92 21.37 11.89
N LEU A 231 8.81 21.16 11.19
CA LEU A 231 8.05 22.23 10.53
C LEU A 231 7.46 23.20 11.56
N LEU A 232 6.85 22.66 12.62
CA LEU A 232 6.23 23.45 13.70
C LEU A 232 7.28 24.23 14.51
N ASP A 233 8.48 23.68 14.69
CA ASP A 233 9.63 24.35 15.30
C ASP A 233 10.26 25.43 14.40
N GLY A 234 9.82 25.52 13.14
CA GLY A 234 10.35 26.49 12.18
C GLY A 234 11.74 26.15 11.63
N ALA A 235 12.20 24.90 11.83
CA ALA A 235 13.50 24.44 11.34
C ALA A 235 13.62 24.50 9.80
N PHE A 236 12.49 24.45 9.10
CA PHE A 236 12.38 24.73 7.68
C PHE A 236 11.03 25.38 7.35
N ARG A 237 10.91 25.90 6.14
CA ARG A 237 9.66 26.47 5.63
C ARG A 237 9.14 25.67 4.45
N LEU A 238 7.83 25.50 4.37
CA LEU A 238 7.19 24.91 3.21
C LEU A 238 7.45 25.76 1.96
N PRO A 239 7.60 25.12 0.78
CA PRO A 239 7.65 25.86 -0.46
C PRO A 239 6.29 26.54 -0.75
N GLY A 240 6.28 27.50 -1.68
CA GLY A 240 5.04 28.18 -2.06
C GLY A 240 3.97 27.21 -2.60
N VAL A 241 2.69 27.56 -2.41
CA VAL A 241 1.52 26.72 -2.74
C VAL A 241 1.62 26.05 -4.11
N ARG A 242 2.01 26.81 -5.15
CA ARG A 242 2.17 26.29 -6.52
C ARG A 242 3.14 25.10 -6.60
N ARG A 243 4.28 25.16 -5.91
CA ARG A 243 5.27 24.05 -5.89
C ARG A 243 4.75 22.84 -5.14
N MET A 244 4.03 23.07 -4.04
CA MET A 244 3.38 21.98 -3.30
C MET A 244 2.33 21.27 -4.16
N GLU A 245 1.50 22.02 -4.88
CA GLU A 245 0.50 21.49 -5.82
C GLU A 245 1.15 20.72 -6.99
N GLU A 246 2.23 21.25 -7.58
CA GLU A 246 3.02 20.55 -8.62
C GLU A 246 3.55 19.20 -8.12
N SER A 247 4.07 19.16 -6.88
CA SER A 247 4.53 17.93 -6.24
C SER A 247 3.39 16.94 -6.02
N CYS A 248 2.23 17.40 -5.52
CA CYS A 248 1.05 16.55 -5.35
C CYS A 248 0.60 15.91 -6.67
N VAL A 249 0.60 16.69 -7.76
CA VAL A 249 0.25 16.17 -9.10
C VAL A 249 1.26 15.13 -9.57
N GLU A 250 2.56 15.35 -9.32
CA GLU A 250 3.60 14.40 -9.71
C GLU A 250 3.49 13.06 -8.94
N TRP A 251 3.27 13.12 -7.63
CA TRP A 251 3.00 11.96 -6.79
C TRP A 251 1.70 11.26 -7.18
N GLY A 252 0.63 12.01 -7.46
CA GLY A 252 -0.63 11.48 -8.00
C GLY A 252 -0.44 10.67 -9.29
N ARG A 253 0.35 11.19 -10.25
CA ARG A 253 0.70 10.44 -11.48
C ARG A 253 1.51 9.19 -11.22
N TYR A 254 2.34 9.18 -10.17
CA TYR A 254 3.07 7.98 -9.76
C TYR A 254 2.10 6.91 -9.23
N TYR A 255 1.20 7.27 -8.32
CA TYR A 255 0.22 6.34 -7.77
C TYR A 255 -0.73 5.78 -8.84
N ALA A 256 -1.20 6.62 -9.77
CA ALA A 256 -2.07 6.20 -10.86
C ALA A 256 -1.43 5.15 -11.78
N ARG A 257 -0.15 5.34 -12.13
CA ARG A 257 0.62 4.40 -12.98
C ARG A 257 0.81 3.04 -12.30
N ARG A 258 1.05 3.04 -10.98
CA ARG A 258 1.37 1.82 -10.20
C ARG A 258 0.14 1.04 -9.77
N SER A 259 -0.94 1.75 -9.46
CA SER A 259 -2.25 1.16 -9.15
C SER A 259 -2.93 0.56 -10.37
N GLY A 260 -2.33 0.68 -11.58
CA GLY A 260 -2.73 -0.01 -12.81
C GLY A 260 -3.97 0.56 -13.48
N GLY A 261 -4.14 1.88 -13.43
CA GLY A 261 -5.12 2.62 -14.25
C GLY A 261 -6.55 2.09 -14.16
N GLY A 262 -7.29 2.47 -13.12
CA GLY A 262 -8.76 2.50 -13.14
C GLY A 262 -9.55 1.23 -13.50
N GLY A 263 -8.95 0.04 -13.46
CA GLY A 263 -9.69 -1.21 -13.69
C GLY A 263 -10.80 -1.42 -12.65
N GLU A 264 -11.98 -1.86 -13.09
CA GLU A 264 -13.19 -2.01 -12.26
C GLU A 264 -12.94 -2.71 -10.91
N GLY A 265 -13.07 -1.96 -9.82
CA GLY A 265 -12.94 -2.45 -8.44
C GLY A 265 -11.55 -2.29 -7.83
N GLN A 266 -10.62 -1.63 -8.52
CA GLN A 266 -9.37 -1.17 -7.93
C GLN A 266 -9.59 0.25 -7.41
N ARG A 267 -9.09 0.54 -6.21
CA ARG A 267 -9.19 1.87 -5.60
C ARG A 267 -7.93 2.68 -5.99
N PRO A 268 -7.97 3.59 -7.00
CA PRO A 268 -6.85 4.48 -7.33
C PRO A 268 -6.36 5.41 -6.20
N TRP A 269 -6.95 5.33 -5.01
CA TRP A 269 -7.03 6.40 -4.02
C TRP A 269 -6.14 6.23 -2.79
N ARG A 270 -5.32 5.18 -2.73
CA ARG A 270 -4.49 4.88 -1.55
C ARG A 270 -3.03 5.18 -1.86
N PRO A 271 -2.48 6.30 -1.37
CA PRO A 271 -1.07 6.59 -1.55
C PRO A 271 -0.26 5.46 -0.90
N CYS A 272 0.48 4.71 -1.72
CA CYS A 272 1.36 3.64 -1.27
C CYS A 272 2.82 4.00 -1.59
N LEU A 273 3.62 4.12 -0.54
CA LEU A 273 5.05 4.41 -0.60
C LEU A 273 5.90 3.15 -0.75
N GLY A 274 5.31 1.96 -0.79
CA GLY A 274 6.01 0.67 -0.67
C GLY A 274 7.19 0.45 -1.62
N ALA A 275 7.19 1.06 -2.81
CA ALA A 275 8.27 0.94 -3.80
C ALA A 275 9.16 2.18 -3.93
N VAL A 276 8.92 3.25 -3.16
CA VAL A 276 9.67 4.52 -3.18
C VAL A 276 9.81 5.10 -1.76
N ASN A 277 9.85 4.22 -0.78
CA ASN A 277 9.80 4.61 0.61
C ASN A 277 11.09 5.32 1.07
N VAL A 278 12.24 4.80 0.66
CA VAL A 278 13.54 5.40 0.96
C VAL A 278 13.61 6.76 0.28
N TRP A 279 13.17 6.86 -0.98
CA TRP A 279 13.07 8.13 -1.69
C TRP A 279 12.16 9.14 -1.00
N TYR A 280 10.98 8.73 -0.55
CA TYR A 280 10.08 9.59 0.22
C TYR A 280 10.76 10.11 1.50
N ASN A 281 11.40 9.21 2.27
CA ASN A 281 12.13 9.62 3.48
C ASN A 281 13.34 10.50 3.16
N ASP A 282 14.00 10.31 2.02
CA ASP A 282 15.06 11.21 1.57
C ASP A 282 14.54 12.61 1.32
N GLU A 283 13.35 12.74 0.74
CA GLU A 283 12.71 14.04 0.54
C GLU A 283 12.39 14.71 1.87
N LEU A 284 11.85 13.98 2.86
CA LEU A 284 11.66 14.51 4.21
C LEU A 284 12.98 14.92 4.86
N CYS A 285 14.03 14.12 4.72
CA CYS A 285 15.36 14.45 5.23
C CYS A 285 15.89 15.74 4.61
N ARG A 286 15.77 15.90 3.28
CA ARG A 286 16.22 17.12 2.59
C ARG A 286 15.46 18.35 3.06
N ASP A 287 14.15 18.25 3.23
CA ASP A 287 13.32 19.36 3.73
C ASP A 287 13.77 19.75 5.15
N MET A 288 14.05 18.78 6.02
CA MET A 288 14.54 19.00 7.39
C MET A 288 16.02 19.40 7.49
N GLY A 289 16.77 19.44 6.37
CA GLY A 289 18.21 19.72 6.37
C GLY A 289 19.10 18.56 6.84
N CYS A 290 18.59 17.33 6.87
CA CYS A 290 19.33 16.12 7.25
C CYS A 290 19.96 15.44 6.02
N ASP A 291 21.14 14.82 6.17
CA ASP A 291 21.69 13.96 5.10
C ASP A 291 20.74 12.75 4.93
N PRO A 292 20.19 12.50 3.72
CA PRO A 292 19.35 11.34 3.47
C PRO A 292 20.11 10.01 3.57
N ARG A 293 21.42 9.99 3.30
CA ARG A 293 22.27 8.79 3.29
C ARG A 293 22.66 8.34 4.70
N ARG A 294 21.64 7.92 5.46
CA ARG A 294 21.73 7.65 6.90
C ARG A 294 22.75 6.59 7.27
N LYS A 295 22.75 5.44 6.57
CA LYS A 295 23.63 4.32 6.90
C LYS A 295 25.09 4.68 6.68
N ARG A 296 25.39 5.42 5.61
CA ARG A 296 26.72 5.97 5.33
C ARG A 296 27.18 6.92 6.44
N VAL A 297 26.35 7.89 6.83
CA VAL A 297 26.70 8.86 7.89
C VAL A 297 26.93 8.16 9.24
N LYS A 298 26.22 7.06 9.50
CA LYS A 298 26.39 6.20 10.68
C LYS A 298 27.57 5.23 10.59
N GLY A 299 28.44 5.35 9.58
CA GLY A 299 29.64 4.52 9.46
C GLY A 299 29.40 3.08 9.01
N GLN A 300 28.20 2.72 8.52
CA GLN A 300 27.88 1.35 8.09
C GLN A 300 28.43 1.01 6.69
N GLY A 301 29.00 1.99 5.98
CA GLY A 301 29.66 1.81 4.69
C GLY A 301 28.72 1.90 3.46
N LEU A 302 29.33 1.87 2.26
CA LEU A 302 28.61 2.06 1.00
C LEU A 302 27.71 0.87 0.62
N LEU A 303 28.11 -0.36 0.95
CA LEU A 303 27.31 -1.54 0.62
C LEU A 303 26.01 -1.57 1.44
N ALA A 304 26.10 -1.26 2.74
CA ALA A 304 24.93 -1.14 3.61
C ALA A 304 23.98 -0.05 3.10
N GLU A 305 24.54 1.11 2.76
CA GLU A 305 23.80 2.26 2.22
C GLU A 305 22.94 1.90 0.99
N TRP A 306 23.46 1.07 0.08
CA TRP A 306 22.78 0.77 -1.17
C TRP A 306 21.89 -0.47 -1.13
N PHE A 307 22.31 -1.52 -0.41
CA PHE A 307 21.71 -2.85 -0.52
C PHE A 307 21.01 -3.33 0.76
N GLN A 308 21.30 -2.76 1.93
CA GLN A 308 20.56 -3.12 3.13
C GLN A 308 19.21 -2.41 3.18
N PRO A 309 18.17 -3.08 3.71
CA PRO A 309 16.87 -2.48 3.93
C PRO A 309 16.97 -1.27 4.85
N TYR A 310 16.22 -0.23 4.52
CA TYR A 310 16.03 0.94 5.38
C TYR A 310 14.87 0.72 6.35
N GLY A 311 15.05 1.12 7.62
CA GLY A 311 14.03 1.02 8.66
C GLY A 311 14.11 2.16 9.67
N ALA A 312 13.24 2.12 10.69
CA ALA A 312 13.12 3.17 11.72
C ALA A 312 14.48 3.50 12.40
N VAL A 313 15.28 2.47 12.70
CA VAL A 313 16.59 2.60 13.35
C VAL A 313 17.58 3.48 12.57
N ASP A 314 17.45 3.51 11.23
CA ASP A 314 18.32 4.33 10.38
C ASP A 314 18.04 5.83 10.57
N TYR A 315 16.85 6.20 11.05
CA TYR A 315 16.43 7.58 11.27
C TYR A 315 16.21 7.94 12.75
N ALA A 316 16.58 7.06 13.68
CA ALA A 316 16.32 7.24 15.11
C ALA A 316 16.97 8.50 15.73
N ASP A 317 18.06 9.00 15.13
CA ASP A 317 18.82 10.16 15.56
C ASP A 317 18.27 11.50 15.03
N ILE A 318 17.25 11.46 14.16
CA ILE A 318 16.50 12.65 13.80
C ILE A 318 15.53 12.94 14.95
N GLN A 319 15.76 14.06 15.64
CA GLN A 319 14.92 14.60 16.70
C GLN A 319 13.89 15.55 16.14
#